data_AF-A0AAD9QBX0-F1
#
_entry.id   AF-A0AAD9QBX0-F1
#
_cell.length_a   1.000
_cell.length_b   1.000
_cell.length_c   1.000
_cell.angle_alpha   90.00
_cell.angle_beta   90.00
_cell.angle_gamma   90.00
#
_symmetry.space_group_name_H-M   'P 1'
#
loop_
_entity.id
_entity.type
_entity.pdbx_description
1 polymer ?
#
loop_
_entity_poly.entity_id
_entity_poly.type
_entity_poly.pdbx_seq_one_letter_code
_entity_poly.pdbx_strand_id
1 'polypeptide(L)'
;MQEKISKANRKLLAGSCLLLAAKFNDDMRREKVKELIETIEDKLRISVKELLKFEFQAVVALQFDLHIPQWEVLPHVKRLEIE
;
A
#
# COMPACT_ATOMS: atom_id res chain seq x y z
N MET A 1 7.02 7.18 -15.45
CA MET A 1 7.11 5.70 -15.54
C MET A 1 5.88 5.13 -14.83
N GLN A 2 4.87 4.67 -15.57
CA GLN A 2 3.85 3.79 -14.97
C GLN A 2 4.50 2.41 -14.84
N GLU A 3 4.90 2.02 -13.63
CA GLU A 3 5.31 0.64 -13.42
C GLU A 3 4.10 -0.27 -13.68
N LYS A 4 4.17 -1.09 -14.73
CA LYS A 4 3.14 -2.09 -15.00
C LYS A 4 3.11 -3.08 -13.84
N ILE A 5 1.93 -3.27 -13.25
CA ILE A 5 1.69 -4.34 -12.29
C ILE A 5 1.95 -5.66 -13.01
N SER A 6 2.89 -6.43 -12.48
CA SER A 6 3.35 -7.71 -13.00
C SER A 6 3.15 -8.80 -11.95
N LYS A 7 3.24 -10.06 -12.38
CA LYS A 7 3.17 -11.18 -11.43
C LYS A 7 4.27 -11.11 -10.37
N ALA A 8 5.43 -10.55 -10.69
CA ALA A 8 6.59 -10.47 -9.80
C ALA A 8 6.45 -9.37 -8.74
N ASN A 9 5.93 -8.19 -9.10
CA ASN A 9 5.87 -7.04 -8.19
C ASN A 9 4.51 -6.86 -7.49
N ARG A 10 3.42 -7.48 -7.95
CA ARG A 10 2.06 -7.21 -7.43
C ARG A 10 1.92 -7.32 -5.91
N LYS A 11 2.64 -8.26 -5.30
CA LYS A 11 2.60 -8.48 -3.84
C LYS A 11 3.38 -7.41 -3.09
N LEU A 12 4.59 -7.07 -3.58
CA LEU A 12 5.40 -6.00 -3.02
C LEU A 12 4.68 -4.66 -3.14
N LEU A 13 4.12 -4.36 -4.32
CA LEU A 13 3.36 -3.14 -4.55
C LEU A 13 2.13 -3.06 -3.64
N ALA A 14 1.34 -4.15 -3.52
CA ALA A 14 0.18 -4.18 -2.62
C ALA A 14 0.59 -3.96 -1.15
N GLY A 15 1.63 -4.63 -0.68
CA GLY A 15 2.17 -4.46 0.66
C GLY A 15 2.68 -3.04 0.91
N SER A 16 3.44 -2.48 -0.05
CA SER A 16 3.96 -1.11 0.04
C SER A 16 2.83 -0.09 0.08
N CYS A 17 1.81 -0.21 -0.77
CA CYS A 17 0.65 0.68 -0.74
C CYS A 17 -0.12 0.60 0.60
N LEU A 18 -0.31 -0.62 1.14
CA LEU A 18 -0.95 -0.81 2.45
C LEU A 18 -0.13 -0.16 3.57
N LEU A 19 1.20 -0.37 3.56
CA LEU A 19 2.11 0.21 4.55
C LEU A 19 2.13 1.75 4.48
N LEU A 20 2.11 2.32 3.28
CA LEU A 20 2.04 3.76 3.06
C LEU A 20 0.71 4.34 3.55
N ALA A 21 -0.42 3.74 3.18
CA ALA A 21 -1.72 4.17 3.67
C ALA A 21 -1.78 4.15 5.21
N ALA A 22 -1.23 3.12 5.83
CA ALA A 22 -1.11 3.00 7.27
C ALA A 22 -0.22 4.06 7.93
N LYS A 23 0.89 4.45 7.29
CA LYS A 23 1.83 5.45 7.83
C LYS A 23 1.35 6.89 7.65
N PHE A 24 0.60 7.16 6.59
CA PHE A 24 0.16 8.51 6.22
C PHE A 24 -1.25 8.85 6.73
N ASN A 25 -2.06 7.85 7.09
CA ASN A 25 -3.28 8.11 7.85
C ASN A 25 -2.90 8.26 9.34
N ASP A 26 -3.12 9.45 9.90
CA ASP A 26 -2.67 9.90 11.24
C ASP A 26 -3.16 9.04 12.43
N ASP A 27 -4.10 8.12 12.19
CA ASP A 27 -4.75 7.34 13.25
C ASP A 27 -3.92 6.15 13.77
N MET A 28 -2.82 5.78 13.11
CA MET A 28 -2.11 4.54 13.45
C MET A 28 -0.87 4.73 14.33
N ARG A 29 -0.97 4.22 15.57
CA ARG A 29 0.17 4.15 16.52
C ARG A 29 1.32 3.30 15.95
N ARG A 30 2.56 3.66 16.26
CA ARG A 30 3.78 2.96 15.79
C ARG A 30 3.77 1.44 16.03
N GLU A 31 3.19 1.00 17.14
CA GLU A 31 3.06 -0.43 17.48
C GLU A 31 2.20 -1.18 16.45
N LYS A 32 1.08 -0.59 16.03
CA LYS A 32 0.18 -1.16 15.01
C LYS A 32 0.83 -1.22 13.63
N VAL A 33 1.75 -0.30 13.32
CA VAL A 33 2.53 -0.34 12.07
C VAL A 33 3.44 -1.56 12.05
N LYS A 34 4.03 -1.94 13.19
CA LYS A 34 4.86 -3.14 13.29
C LYS A 34 4.03 -4.41 13.10
N GLU A 35 2.90 -4.51 13.78
CA GLU A 35 1.96 -5.65 13.61
C GLU A 35 1.45 -5.76 12.17
N LEU A 36 1.20 -4.62 11.50
CA LEU A 36 0.82 -4.60 10.10
C LEU A 36 1.95 -5.14 9.20
N ILE A 37 3.20 -4.75 9.44
CA ILE A 37 4.34 -5.25 8.66
C ILE A 37 4.46 -6.77 8.78
N GLU A 38 4.34 -7.30 9.99
CA GLU A 38 4.35 -8.75 10.25
C GLU A 38 3.18 -9.45 9.55
N THR A 39 1.98 -8.85 9.59
CA THR A 39 0.80 -9.37 8.89
C THR A 39 0.97 -9.37 7.37
N ILE A 40 1.56 -8.31 6.81
CA ILE A 40 1.83 -8.20 5.36
C ILE A 40 2.82 -9.28 4.92
N GLU A 41 3.90 -9.50 5.68
CA GLU A 41 4.89 -10.54 5.41
C GLU A 41 4.24 -11.94 5.37
N ASP A 42 3.42 -12.29 6.37
CA ASP A 42 2.73 -13.58 6.44
C ASP A 42 1.70 -13.75 5.29
N LYS A 43 0.81 -12.78 5.12
CA LYS A 43 -0.31 -12.88 4.17
C LYS A 43 0.13 -12.81 2.71
N LEU A 44 1.08 -11.92 2.39
CA LEU A 44 1.56 -11.77 1.01
C LEU A 44 2.73 -12.70 0.70
N ARG A 45 3.36 -13.31 1.71
CA ARG A 45 4.56 -14.15 1.59
C ARG A 45 5.68 -13.40 0.86
N ILE A 46 6.06 -12.25 1.41
CA ILE A 46 7.12 -11.37 0.90
C ILE A 46 8.06 -10.98 2.04
N SER A 47 9.33 -10.72 1.75
CA SER A 47 10.27 -10.32 2.80
C SER A 47 10.02 -8.89 3.27
N VAL A 48 10.04 -8.65 4.59
CA VAL A 48 10.03 -7.29 5.15
C VAL A 48 11.15 -6.41 4.57
N LYS A 49 12.34 -6.99 4.34
CA LYS A 49 13.46 -6.25 3.76
C LYS A 49 13.16 -5.77 2.34
N GLU A 50 12.49 -6.59 1.55
CA GLU A 50 12.08 -6.21 0.19
C GLU A 50 10.93 -5.21 0.23
N LEU A 51 9.94 -5.43 1.10
CA LEU A 51 8.81 -4.53 1.32
C LEU A 51 9.27 -3.10 1.66
N LEU A 52 10.20 -2.96 2.61
CA LEU A 52 10.74 -1.66 3.03
C LEU A 52 11.58 -0.99 1.93
N LYS A 53 12.28 -1.75 1.10
CA LYS A 53 12.98 -1.20 -0.07
C LYS A 53 12.01 -0.73 -1.15
N PHE A 54 10.93 -1.49 -1.35
CA PHE A 54 9.93 -1.22 -2.38
C PHE A 54 8.99 -0.07 -2.00
N GLU A 55 8.85 0.21 -0.69
CA GLU A 55 8.07 1.33 -0.18
C GLU A 55 8.41 2.66 -0.86
N PHE A 56 9.70 3.01 -0.95
CA PHE A 56 10.11 4.26 -1.59
C PHE A 56 9.79 4.26 -3.09
N GLN A 57 9.95 3.12 -3.77
CA GLN A 57 9.62 3.00 -5.19
C GLN A 57 8.12 3.23 -5.44
N ALA A 58 7.26 2.71 -4.55
CA ALA A 58 5.82 2.93 -4.62
C ALA A 58 5.46 4.42 -4.45
N VAL A 59 6.07 5.14 -3.51
CA VAL A 59 5.81 6.59 -3.33
C VAL A 59 6.28 7.39 -4.56
N VAL A 60 7.45 7.09 -5.11
CA VAL A 60 7.96 7.73 -6.32
C VAL A 60 7.02 7.50 -7.51
N ALA A 61 6.49 6.28 -7.65
CA ALA A 61 5.53 5.95 -8.70
C ALA A 61 4.19 6.72 -8.55
N LEU A 62 3.79 7.02 -7.31
CA LEU A 62 2.65 7.88 -6.99
C LEU A 62 2.98 9.38 -7.07
N GLN A 63 4.19 9.75 -7.48
CA GLN A 63 4.64 11.15 -7.53
C GLN A 63 4.54 11.86 -6.18
N PHE A 64 4.71 11.11 -5.08
CA PHE A 64 4.52 11.59 -3.72
C PHE A 64 3.09 12.09 -3.42
N ASP A 65 2.14 11.84 -4.31
CA ASP A 65 0.75 12.20 -4.13
C ASP A 65 0.00 11.05 -3.45
N LEU A 66 -0.11 11.16 -2.14
CA LEU A 66 -0.81 10.18 -1.28
C LEU A 66 -2.18 10.69 -0.83
N HIS A 67 -2.52 11.94 -1.15
CA HIS A 67 -3.79 12.54 -0.74
C HIS A 67 -4.76 12.55 -1.93
N ILE A 68 -5.47 11.44 -2.10
CA ILE A 68 -6.45 11.31 -3.18
C ILE A 68 -7.77 11.93 -2.70
N PRO A 69 -8.37 12.86 -3.45
CA PRO A 69 -9.62 13.48 -3.04
C PRO A 69 -10.78 12.47 -3.05
N GLN A 70 -11.73 12.66 -2.12
CA GLN A 70 -12.83 11.70 -1.92
C GLN A 70 -13.66 11.43 -3.18
N TRP A 71 -13.87 12.42 -4.05
CA TRP A 71 -14.67 12.23 -5.27
C TRP A 71 -14.04 11.25 -6.26
N GLU A 72 -12.72 11.03 -6.21
CA GLU A 72 -12.02 10.03 -7.02
C GLU A 72 -12.14 8.64 -6.39
N VAL A 73 -12.14 8.55 -5.05
CA VAL A 73 -12.18 7.27 -4.33
C VAL A 73 -13.59 6.69 -4.22
N LEU A 74 -14.60 7.54 -3.98
CA LEU A 74 -15.98 7.13 -3.71
C LEU A 74 -16.61 6.22 -4.79
N PRO A 75 -16.43 6.45 -6.11
CA PRO A 75 -16.96 5.56 -7.14
C PRO A 75 -16.38 4.13 -7.05
N HIS A 76 -15.12 3.99 -6.62
CA HIS A 76 -14.48 2.69 -6.47
C HIS A 76 -14.99 1.93 -5.25
N VAL A 77 -15.19 2.63 -4.12
CA VAL A 77 -15.76 2.03 -2.90
C VAL A 77 -17.18 1.54 -3.15
N LYS A 78 -18.03 2.37 -3.78
CA LYS A 78 -19.41 1.99 -4.12
C LYS A 78 -19.49 0.75 -5.01
N ARG A 79 -18.53 0.55 -5.91
CA ARG A 79 -18.48 -0.66 -6.74
C ARG A 79 -18.21 -1.92 -5.92
N LEU A 80 -17.38 -1.83 -4.88
CA LEU A 80 -17.07 -2.97 -4.00
C LEU A 80 -18.23 -3.31 -3.06
N GLU A 81 -19.09 -2.36 -2.70
CA GLU A 81 -20.29 -2.61 -1.89
C GLU A 81 -21.37 -3.40 -2.63
N ILE A 82 -21.30 -3.45 -3.96
CA ILE A 82 -22.27 -4.12 -4.83
C ILE A 82 -21.82 -5.55 -5.19
N GLU A 83 -20.56 -5.90 -4.96
CA GLU A 83 -19.98 -7.26 -5.15
C GLU A 83 -20.09 -8.11 -3.89
#